data_AF-A0A497I666-F1
#
_entry.id   AF-A0A497I666-F1
#
_cell.length_a   1.000
_cell.length_b   1.000
_cell.length_c   1.000
_cell.angle_alpha   90.00
_cell.angle_beta   90.00
_cell.angle_gamma   90.00
#
_symmetry.space_group_name_H-M   'P 1'
#
loop_
_entity.id
_entity.type
_entity.pdbx_description
1 polymer ?
#
loop_
_entity_poly.entity_id
_entity_poly.type
_entity_poly.pdbx_seq_one_letter_code
_entity_poly.pdbx_strand_id
1 'polypeptide(L)'
;MEFEEKLLRKFSRNYEKYYPVKQLKSFGYKRYRCKSCGNFFWSVNPRDFCGEATCMGGYVFGKKLGKKSFKYFEVWEVFSRFFKKYGYVPIPRYPIVSRWYPELYFVVAGINIFQPRIINGEVEPFEYLTVERQFCVRFSDVDIVGYNPKSFSGFIMLGQHAFNTKEKKTYFKEEGIEQIHKFLTKVLGIKPEEIVYNESFWYGGGNLGPSIEFLSNGIELGNQVYIQYKLVNSNLREIENKTIDMGAGMERIAWAVSNKLTSYEVTFPYVLRKLKENL
;
A
#
# COMPACT_ATOMS: atom_id res chain seq x y z
N MET A 1 -19.54 -2.05 -6.45
CA MET A 1 -19.42 -1.42 -7.79
C MET A 1 -20.02 -0.01 -7.85
N GLU A 2 -21.34 0.21 -7.85
CA GLU A 2 -21.87 1.58 -8.11
C GLU A 2 -21.50 2.61 -7.00
N PHE A 3 -21.53 2.20 -5.74
CA PHE A 3 -21.12 3.03 -4.60
C PHE A 3 -19.63 3.40 -4.66
N GLU A 4 -18.78 2.43 -4.98
CA GLU A 4 -17.33 2.56 -5.07
C GLU A 4 -16.92 3.50 -6.21
N GLU A 5 -17.52 3.36 -7.38
CA GLU A 5 -17.31 4.30 -8.49
C GLU A 5 -17.76 5.72 -8.14
N LYS A 6 -18.91 5.87 -7.47
CA LYS A 6 -19.40 7.18 -7.00
C LYS A 6 -18.41 7.82 -6.02
N LEU A 7 -17.82 7.04 -5.12
CA LEU A 7 -16.81 7.52 -4.17
C LEU A 7 -15.53 7.95 -4.86
N LEU A 8 -14.98 7.13 -5.75
CA LEU A 8 -13.76 7.45 -6.47
C LEU A 8 -13.95 8.73 -7.30
N ARG A 9 -15.07 8.85 -8.03
CA ARG A 9 -15.43 10.07 -8.77
C ARG A 9 -15.56 11.28 -7.85
N LYS A 10 -16.18 11.13 -6.67
CA LYS A 10 -16.30 12.20 -5.67
C LYS A 10 -14.93 12.69 -5.20
N PHE A 11 -14.02 11.78 -4.90
CA PHE A 11 -12.67 12.15 -4.44
C PHE A 11 -11.84 12.77 -5.56
N SER A 12 -11.84 12.18 -6.75
CA SER A 12 -11.09 12.70 -7.90
C SER A 12 -11.64 14.02 -8.45
N ARG A 13 -12.92 14.35 -8.28
CA ARG A 13 -13.47 15.66 -8.67
C ARG A 13 -12.89 16.80 -7.82
N ASN A 14 -12.72 16.57 -6.53
CA ASN A 14 -12.18 17.55 -5.56
C ASN A 14 -10.81 17.08 -5.04
N TYR A 15 -9.95 16.64 -5.95
CA TYR A 15 -8.71 15.94 -5.64
C TYR A 15 -7.77 16.71 -4.71
N GLU A 16 -7.72 18.04 -4.79
CA GLU A 16 -6.91 18.90 -3.91
C GLU A 16 -7.31 18.83 -2.44
N LYS A 17 -8.56 18.47 -2.14
CA LYS A 17 -9.02 18.22 -0.77
C LYS A 17 -8.62 16.83 -0.26
N TYR A 18 -8.65 15.85 -1.15
CA TYR A 18 -8.63 14.44 -0.77
C TYR A 18 -7.26 13.80 -0.83
N TYR A 19 -6.40 14.23 -1.76
CA TYR A 19 -5.07 13.65 -2.02
C TYR A 19 -3.95 14.66 -1.70
N PRO A 20 -2.70 14.21 -1.49
CA PRO A 20 -1.56 15.06 -1.16
C PRO A 20 -1.00 15.81 -2.38
N VAL A 21 -1.80 16.71 -2.93
CA VAL A 21 -1.50 17.38 -4.21
C VAL A 21 -0.29 18.30 -4.11
N LYS A 22 -0.14 19.01 -2.98
CA LYS A 22 0.96 19.96 -2.81
C LYS A 22 2.29 19.20 -2.86
N GLN A 23 2.39 18.09 -2.15
CA GLN A 23 3.60 17.32 -2.09
C GLN A 23 3.90 16.63 -3.42
N LEU A 24 2.90 16.02 -4.08
CA LEU A 24 3.09 15.43 -5.42
C LEU A 24 3.60 16.44 -6.44
N LYS A 25 3.03 17.65 -6.47
CA LYS A 25 3.50 18.74 -7.34
C LYS A 25 4.94 19.15 -7.00
N SER A 26 5.30 19.18 -5.72
CA SER A 26 6.67 19.52 -5.28
C SER A 26 7.73 18.53 -5.78
N PHE A 27 7.34 17.26 -6.01
CA PHE A 27 8.19 16.24 -6.61
C PHE A 27 8.24 16.29 -8.15
N GLY A 28 7.55 17.26 -8.77
CA GLY A 28 7.47 17.40 -10.23
C GLY A 28 6.39 16.53 -10.89
N TYR A 29 5.51 15.90 -10.12
CA TYR A 29 4.43 15.09 -10.68
C TYR A 29 3.29 15.96 -11.19
N LYS A 30 2.75 15.59 -12.35
CA LYS A 30 1.57 16.19 -12.95
C LYS A 30 0.45 15.16 -12.98
N ARG A 31 -0.78 15.66 -12.92
CA ARG A 31 -2.00 14.85 -12.92
C ARG A 31 -2.43 14.56 -14.36
N TYR A 32 -2.76 13.30 -14.63
CA TYR A 32 -3.22 12.80 -15.93
C TYR A 32 -4.45 11.90 -15.75
N ARG A 33 -5.11 11.57 -16.85
CA ARG A 33 -6.25 10.66 -16.88
C ARG A 33 -5.93 9.47 -17.78
N CYS A 34 -6.13 8.26 -17.27
CA CYS A 34 -5.85 7.03 -18.00
C CYS A 34 -6.80 6.88 -19.19
N LYS A 35 -6.26 6.61 -20.38
CA LYS A 35 -7.07 6.37 -21.60
C LYS A 35 -7.84 5.04 -21.56
N SER A 36 -7.40 4.08 -20.73
CA SER A 36 -8.04 2.76 -20.61
C SER A 36 -9.14 2.76 -19.54
N CYS A 37 -8.80 2.97 -18.26
CA CYS A 37 -9.76 2.91 -17.16
C CYS A 37 -10.44 4.25 -16.82
N GLY A 38 -9.96 5.37 -17.37
CA GLY A 38 -10.52 6.70 -17.08
C GLY A 38 -10.16 7.28 -15.70
N ASN A 39 -9.46 6.53 -14.84
CA ASN A 39 -9.01 6.98 -13.51
C ASN A 39 -7.89 8.01 -13.63
N PHE A 40 -7.78 8.86 -12.61
CA PHE A 40 -6.72 9.85 -12.52
C PHE A 40 -5.48 9.28 -11.84
N PHE A 41 -4.33 9.73 -12.30
CA PHE A 41 -3.04 9.33 -11.75
C PHE A 41 -2.02 10.46 -11.89
N TRP A 42 -0.88 10.32 -11.24
CA TRP A 42 0.20 11.29 -11.24
C TRP A 42 1.48 10.66 -11.76
N SER A 43 2.18 11.40 -12.63
CA SER A 43 3.45 10.97 -13.23
C SER A 43 4.35 12.19 -13.48
N VAL A 44 5.67 12.00 -13.46
CA VAL A 44 6.63 13.05 -13.83
C VAL A 44 6.57 13.33 -15.34
N ASN A 45 6.57 12.27 -16.14
CA ASN A 45 6.47 12.36 -17.59
C ASN A 45 5.03 12.18 -18.07
N PRO A 46 4.62 12.82 -19.18
CA PRO A 46 3.35 12.52 -19.84
C PRO A 46 3.25 11.03 -20.18
N ARG A 47 2.08 10.45 -19.93
CA ARG A 47 1.78 9.05 -20.25
C ARG A 47 0.27 8.85 -20.42
N ASP A 48 -0.09 7.85 -21.21
CA ASP A 48 -1.48 7.56 -21.54
C ASP A 48 -2.18 6.63 -20.53
N PHE A 49 -1.41 5.85 -19.77
CA PHE A 49 -1.93 4.78 -18.90
C PHE A 49 -1.42 4.91 -17.47
N CYS A 50 -2.26 4.52 -16.50
CA CYS A 50 -2.02 4.67 -15.05
C CYS A 50 -0.99 3.67 -14.46
N GLY A 51 -0.22 2.97 -15.28
CA GLY A 51 0.79 2.03 -14.77
C GLY A 51 0.24 0.70 -14.27
N GLU A 52 -1.07 0.51 -14.23
CA GLU A 52 -1.71 -0.79 -13.96
C GLU A 52 -1.43 -1.78 -15.08
N ALA A 53 -1.13 -3.04 -14.73
CA ALA A 53 -0.81 -4.07 -15.72
C ALA A 53 -1.95 -4.25 -16.73
N THR A 54 -3.21 -4.23 -16.28
CA THR A 54 -4.38 -4.36 -17.15
C THR A 54 -4.54 -3.19 -18.12
N CYS A 55 -4.19 -1.97 -17.71
CA CYS A 55 -4.27 -0.77 -18.56
C CYS A 55 -3.10 -0.67 -19.53
N MET A 56 -1.96 -1.29 -19.21
CA MET A 56 -0.76 -1.29 -20.06
C MET A 56 -0.66 -2.50 -21.00
N GLY A 57 -1.60 -3.46 -20.91
CA GLY A 57 -1.57 -4.70 -21.67
C GLY A 57 -0.63 -5.79 -21.10
N GLY A 58 -0.16 -5.63 -19.86
CA GLY A 58 0.65 -6.62 -19.15
C GLY A 58 1.66 -6.04 -18.16
N TYR A 59 2.49 -6.92 -17.60
CA TYR A 59 3.62 -6.57 -16.74
C TYR A 59 4.88 -6.34 -17.59
N VAL A 60 5.77 -5.46 -17.11
CA VAL A 60 7.12 -5.36 -17.68
C VAL A 60 8.06 -6.24 -16.85
N PHE A 61 8.38 -7.42 -17.37
CA PHE A 61 9.24 -8.40 -16.71
C PHE A 61 10.74 -8.13 -16.93
N GLY A 62 11.60 -8.68 -16.07
CA GLY A 62 13.05 -8.69 -16.24
C GLY A 62 13.76 -7.34 -16.07
N LYS A 63 13.01 -6.25 -15.89
CA LYS A 63 13.55 -4.92 -15.61
C LYS A 63 13.59 -4.68 -14.10
N LYS A 64 14.80 -4.78 -13.53
CA LYS A 64 15.06 -4.40 -12.13
C LYS A 64 14.71 -2.93 -11.89
N LEU A 65 13.82 -2.69 -10.93
CA LEU A 65 13.49 -1.35 -10.47
C LEU A 65 14.53 -0.87 -9.47
N GLY A 66 15.16 0.25 -9.79
CA GLY A 66 16.15 0.90 -8.94
C GLY A 66 17.51 0.23 -8.87
N LYS A 67 18.44 0.93 -8.21
CA LYS A 67 19.86 0.52 -8.15
C LYS A 67 20.15 -0.53 -7.09
N LYS A 68 19.31 -0.63 -6.05
CA LYS A 68 19.51 -1.56 -4.93
C LYS A 68 18.87 -2.92 -5.22
N SER A 69 19.33 -3.95 -4.54
CA SER A 69 18.69 -5.27 -4.55
C SER A 69 18.71 -5.79 -3.13
N PHE A 70 17.62 -6.42 -2.72
CA PHE A 70 17.45 -6.97 -1.39
C PHE A 70 16.97 -8.39 -1.55
N LYS A 71 17.48 -9.30 -0.72
CA LYS A 71 16.84 -10.60 -0.51
C LYS A 71 15.51 -10.37 0.20
N TYR A 72 14.57 -11.29 0.02
CA TYR A 72 13.24 -11.19 0.63
C TYR A 72 13.30 -10.83 2.12
N PHE A 73 14.13 -11.53 2.92
CA PHE A 73 14.25 -11.29 4.36
C PHE A 73 14.89 -9.94 4.75
N GLU A 74 15.67 -9.30 3.88
CA GLU A 74 16.33 -8.02 4.15
C GLU A 74 15.37 -6.83 4.04
N VAL A 75 14.23 -7.02 3.34
CA VAL A 75 13.27 -5.93 3.07
C VAL A 75 12.74 -5.32 4.37
N TRP A 76 12.41 -6.15 5.37
CA TRP A 76 11.93 -5.65 6.66
C TRP A 76 12.97 -4.80 7.39
N GLU A 77 14.23 -5.21 7.39
CA GLU A 77 15.31 -4.47 8.07
C GLU A 77 15.53 -3.11 7.43
N VAL A 78 15.52 -3.06 6.10
CA VAL A 78 15.67 -1.83 5.32
C VAL A 78 14.48 -0.89 5.56
N PHE A 79 13.27 -1.43 5.54
CA PHE A 79 12.03 -0.69 5.80
C PHE A 79 11.98 -0.11 7.22
N SER A 80 12.11 -0.98 8.23
CA SER A 80 12.06 -0.57 9.64
C SER A 80 13.18 0.42 10.00
N ARG A 81 14.41 0.21 9.49
CA ARG A 81 15.53 1.14 9.72
C ARG A 81 15.29 2.51 9.09
N PHE A 82 14.65 2.56 7.92
CA PHE A 82 14.30 3.83 7.29
C PHE A 82 13.27 4.60 8.13
N PHE A 83 12.17 3.95 8.51
CA PHE A 83 11.10 4.61 9.27
C PHE A 83 11.49 4.94 10.71
N LYS A 84 12.41 4.18 11.33
CA LYS A 84 12.96 4.53 12.64
C LYS A 84 13.57 5.94 12.68
N LYS A 85 14.12 6.44 11.56
CA LYS A 85 14.65 7.81 11.44
C LYS A 85 13.56 8.89 11.51
N TYR A 86 12.32 8.52 11.23
CA TYR A 86 11.12 9.37 11.34
C TYR A 86 10.41 9.19 12.69
N GLY A 87 11.01 8.49 13.65
CA GLY A 87 10.44 8.26 14.98
C GLY A 87 9.44 7.10 15.05
N TYR A 88 9.37 6.25 14.02
CA TYR A 88 8.52 5.06 14.05
C TYR A 88 9.05 3.98 14.98
N VAL A 89 8.13 3.35 15.69
CA VAL A 89 8.41 2.20 16.55
C VAL A 89 8.03 0.92 15.81
N PRO A 90 9.00 0.01 15.56
CA PRO A 90 8.69 -1.32 15.03
C PRO A 90 7.97 -2.15 16.08
N ILE A 91 6.85 -2.75 15.70
CA ILE A 91 6.04 -3.59 16.58
C ILE A 91 6.09 -5.06 16.14
N PRO A 92 5.95 -6.02 17.07
CA PRO A 92 5.86 -7.42 16.71
C PRO A 92 4.56 -7.68 15.92
N ARG A 93 4.62 -8.65 15.00
CA ARG A 93 3.43 -9.09 14.26
C ARG A 93 2.41 -9.71 15.20
N TYR A 94 1.14 -9.58 14.86
CA TYR A 94 0.03 -10.22 15.55
C TYR A 94 -0.25 -11.61 14.96
N PRO A 95 -0.98 -12.48 15.71
CA PRO A 95 -1.48 -13.74 15.18
C PRO A 95 -2.33 -13.52 13.92
N ILE A 96 -2.30 -14.49 13.01
CA ILE A 96 -3.13 -14.43 11.80
C ILE A 96 -4.63 -14.54 12.09
N VAL A 97 -5.00 -15.26 13.16
CA VAL A 97 -6.39 -15.37 13.61
C VAL A 97 -6.74 -14.10 14.36
N SER A 98 -7.75 -13.38 13.88
CA SER A 98 -8.24 -12.17 14.52
C SER A 98 -9.00 -12.55 15.79
N ARG A 99 -8.37 -12.34 16.94
CA ARG A 99 -8.97 -12.61 18.27
C ARG A 99 -9.64 -11.37 18.87
N TRP A 100 -9.33 -10.19 18.33
CA TRP A 100 -9.72 -8.89 18.89
C TRP A 100 -10.76 -8.15 18.03
N TYR A 101 -10.89 -8.52 16.75
CA TYR A 101 -11.86 -7.91 15.85
C TYR A 101 -12.92 -8.95 15.42
N PRO A 102 -14.12 -8.94 16.03
CA PRO A 102 -15.16 -9.96 15.80
C PRO A 102 -15.67 -10.07 14.35
N GLU A 103 -15.53 -9.04 13.53
CA GLU A 103 -15.99 -9.07 12.14
C GLU A 103 -15.01 -9.80 11.20
N LEU A 104 -13.83 -10.17 11.69
CA LEU A 104 -12.80 -10.86 10.89
C LEU A 104 -12.43 -12.18 11.55
N TYR A 105 -12.35 -13.25 10.75
CA TYR A 105 -11.72 -14.50 11.17
C TYR A 105 -10.19 -14.43 11.08
N PHE A 106 -9.69 -13.85 9.98
CA PHE A 106 -8.26 -13.73 9.70
C PHE A 106 -7.88 -12.27 9.45
N VAL A 107 -6.61 -11.95 9.73
CA VAL A 107 -6.01 -10.66 9.40
C VAL A 107 -5.80 -10.59 7.87
N VAL A 108 -6.46 -9.63 7.21
CA VAL A 108 -6.42 -9.44 5.75
C VAL A 108 -5.60 -8.20 5.31
N ALA A 109 -5.31 -7.31 6.25
CA ALA A 109 -4.50 -6.10 6.11
C ALA A 109 -3.81 -5.74 7.44
N GLY A 110 -2.67 -5.06 7.36
CA GLY A 110 -1.88 -4.62 8.53
C GLY A 110 -2.72 -3.79 9.52
N ILE A 111 -3.56 -2.89 9.01
CA ILE A 111 -4.43 -2.04 9.83
C ILE A 111 -5.41 -2.83 10.73
N ASN A 112 -5.73 -4.08 10.39
CA ASN A 112 -6.68 -4.88 11.17
C ASN A 112 -6.20 -5.14 12.61
N ILE A 113 -4.89 -5.07 12.88
CA ILE A 113 -4.36 -5.23 14.25
C ILE A 113 -4.70 -4.03 15.15
N PHE A 114 -5.10 -2.90 14.57
CA PHE A 114 -5.53 -1.69 15.27
C PHE A 114 -7.06 -1.51 15.24
N GLN A 115 -7.74 -2.15 14.29
CA GLN A 115 -9.19 -2.11 14.18
C GLN A 115 -9.90 -3.04 15.19
N PRO A 116 -11.13 -2.71 15.60
CA PRO A 116 -11.82 -1.44 15.34
C PRO A 116 -11.44 -0.35 16.35
N ARG A 117 -10.97 -0.77 17.54
CA ARG A 117 -10.94 0.05 18.76
C ARG A 117 -10.04 1.29 18.67
N ILE A 118 -8.81 1.15 18.15
CA ILE A 118 -7.88 2.29 18.06
C ILE A 118 -8.35 3.27 16.98
N ILE A 119 -8.76 2.76 15.82
CA ILE A 119 -9.21 3.60 14.69
C ILE A 119 -10.50 4.35 15.04
N ASN A 120 -11.39 3.73 15.83
CA ASN A 120 -12.60 4.36 16.33
C ASN A 120 -12.36 5.32 17.50
N GLY A 121 -11.16 5.33 18.10
CA GLY A 121 -10.84 6.14 19.27
C GLY A 121 -11.41 5.62 20.59
N GLU A 122 -11.73 4.33 20.65
CA GLU A 122 -12.16 3.66 21.89
C GLU A 122 -10.96 3.35 22.81
N VAL A 123 -9.77 3.24 22.24
CA VAL A 123 -8.51 2.97 22.94
C VAL A 123 -7.41 3.81 22.27
N GLU A 124 -6.55 4.45 23.07
CA GLU A 124 -5.38 5.14 22.53
C GLU A 124 -4.37 4.14 21.95
N PRO A 125 -3.69 4.48 20.84
CA PRO A 125 -2.63 3.64 20.32
C PRO A 125 -1.48 3.58 21.34
N PHE A 126 -0.89 2.39 21.49
CA PHE A 126 0.29 2.23 22.35
C PHE A 126 1.49 3.05 21.83
N GLU A 127 1.55 3.30 20.52
CA GLU A 127 2.51 4.19 19.87
C GLU A 127 1.83 4.91 18.70
N TYR A 128 2.08 6.21 18.57
CA TYR A 128 1.41 7.05 17.56
C TYR A 128 1.98 6.89 16.14
N LEU A 129 3.23 6.40 16.04
CA LEU A 129 3.92 6.11 14.79
C LEU A 129 4.45 4.67 14.85
N THR A 130 3.82 3.76 14.12
CA THR A 130 4.19 2.33 14.13
C THR A 130 4.54 1.80 12.76
N VAL A 131 5.51 0.90 12.73
CA VAL A 131 5.79 0.07 11.56
C VAL A 131 5.71 -1.40 11.91
N GLU A 132 5.21 -2.19 10.98
CA GLU A 132 4.90 -3.59 11.26
C GLU A 132 5.11 -4.46 10.00
N ARG A 133 5.21 -5.77 10.20
CA ARG A 133 5.31 -6.77 9.11
C ARG A 133 4.33 -7.93 9.33
N GLN A 134 3.05 -7.66 9.13
CA GLN A 134 1.95 -8.52 9.48
C GLN A 134 1.79 -9.58 8.41
N PHE A 135 1.67 -10.83 8.85
CA PHE A 135 1.25 -11.89 7.94
C PHE A 135 -0.26 -11.79 7.75
N CYS A 136 -0.66 -11.58 6.50
CA CYS A 136 -2.05 -11.41 6.08
C CYS A 136 -2.44 -12.58 5.17
N VAL A 137 -3.71 -12.96 5.21
CA VAL A 137 -4.28 -13.95 4.27
C VAL A 137 -5.48 -13.37 3.55
N ARG A 138 -5.57 -13.63 2.24
CA ARG A 138 -6.66 -13.22 1.37
C ARG A 138 -7.13 -14.42 0.55
N PHE A 139 -8.30 -14.94 0.91
CA PHE A 139 -8.93 -16.02 0.16
C PHE A 139 -9.58 -15.54 -1.15
N SER A 140 -9.91 -14.25 -1.24
CA SER A 140 -10.45 -13.63 -2.46
C SER A 140 -9.49 -13.69 -3.64
N ASP A 141 -8.19 -13.84 -3.38
CA ASP A 141 -7.14 -13.82 -4.41
C ASP A 141 -6.74 -15.23 -4.86
N VAL A 142 -7.32 -16.29 -4.29
CA VAL A 142 -6.90 -17.69 -4.51
C VAL A 142 -6.94 -18.07 -5.99
N ASP A 143 -8.00 -17.68 -6.70
CA ASP A 143 -8.18 -18.02 -8.13
C ASP A 143 -7.11 -17.41 -9.05
N ILE A 144 -6.43 -16.35 -8.59
CA ILE A 144 -5.40 -15.66 -9.37
C ILE A 144 -3.98 -15.96 -8.87
N VAL A 145 -3.81 -16.76 -7.82
CA VAL A 145 -2.50 -17.24 -7.35
C VAL A 145 -1.91 -18.18 -8.39
N GLY A 146 -0.65 -17.96 -8.77
CA GLY A 146 0.03 -18.71 -9.83
C GLY A 146 -0.37 -18.32 -11.26
N TYR A 147 -1.57 -17.79 -11.47
CA TYR A 147 -1.98 -17.23 -12.77
C TYR A 147 -1.27 -15.92 -13.08
N ASN A 148 -1.17 -15.03 -12.09
CA ASN A 148 -0.39 -13.80 -12.21
C ASN A 148 0.92 -13.90 -11.40
N PRO A 149 1.92 -13.05 -11.69
CA PRO A 149 3.26 -13.19 -11.13
C PRO A 149 3.42 -12.65 -9.71
N LYS A 150 2.35 -12.14 -9.06
CA LYS A 150 2.43 -11.33 -7.83
C LYS A 150 1.43 -11.65 -6.72
N SER A 151 0.41 -12.45 -7.00
CA SER A 151 -0.67 -12.75 -6.05
C SER A 151 -0.31 -13.92 -5.14
N PHE A 152 -0.69 -13.81 -3.87
CA PHE A 152 -0.48 -14.85 -2.87
C PHE A 152 -1.76 -15.00 -2.04
N SER A 153 -2.06 -16.21 -1.60
CA SER A 153 -3.12 -16.44 -0.61
C SER A 153 -2.69 -15.94 0.78
N GLY A 154 -1.40 -16.01 1.10
CA GLY A 154 -0.80 -15.44 2.30
C GLY A 154 0.49 -14.68 1.99
N PHE A 155 0.66 -13.50 2.57
CA PHE A 155 1.78 -12.60 2.30
C PHE A 155 2.12 -11.74 3.51
N ILE A 156 3.32 -11.15 3.53
CA ILE A 156 3.71 -10.19 4.55
C ILE A 156 3.37 -8.78 4.05
N MET A 157 2.44 -8.12 4.74
CA MET A 157 2.18 -6.70 4.53
C MET A 157 3.11 -5.89 5.43
N LEU A 158 3.91 -5.01 4.83
CA LEU A 158 4.61 -3.96 5.53
C LEU A 158 3.62 -2.84 5.82
N GLY A 159 3.38 -2.59 7.10
CA GLY A 159 2.52 -1.53 7.58
C GLY A 159 3.31 -0.30 8.02
N GLN A 160 2.86 0.88 7.63
CA GLN A 160 3.26 2.14 8.25
C GLN A 160 1.99 2.87 8.69
N HIS A 161 1.87 3.10 9.99
CA HIS A 161 0.68 3.69 10.58
C HIS A 161 1.02 4.94 11.38
N ALA A 162 0.27 6.02 11.12
CA ALA A 162 0.37 7.26 11.89
C ALA A 162 -1.02 7.61 12.41
N PHE A 163 -1.18 7.61 13.72
CA PHE A 163 -2.45 7.87 14.38
C PHE A 163 -2.52 9.33 14.82
N ASN A 164 -3.60 10.02 14.44
CA ASN A 164 -3.90 11.37 14.91
C ASN A 164 -5.12 11.32 15.82
N THR A 165 -4.93 11.19 17.13
CA THR A 165 -6.02 11.13 18.11
C THR A 165 -6.33 12.51 18.66
N LYS A 166 -7.26 12.60 19.61
CA LYS A 166 -7.52 13.82 20.39
C LYS A 166 -6.29 14.26 21.17
N GLU A 167 -5.59 13.29 21.75
CA GLU A 167 -4.45 13.51 22.64
C GLU A 167 -3.19 13.95 21.88
N LYS A 168 -2.96 13.40 20.69
CA LYS A 168 -1.76 13.72 19.91
C LYS A 168 -2.02 13.72 18.42
N LYS A 169 -1.58 14.80 17.78
CA LYS A 169 -1.48 14.91 16.32
C LYS A 169 -0.05 14.58 15.89
N THR A 170 0.07 13.79 14.83
CA THR A 170 1.35 13.43 14.20
C THR A 170 1.48 14.21 12.90
N TYR A 171 1.08 13.60 11.79
CA TYR A 171 1.05 14.19 10.47
C TYR A 171 -0.05 13.52 9.63
N PHE A 172 -0.31 14.00 8.42
CA PHE A 172 -1.29 13.35 7.54
C PHE A 172 -0.81 13.19 6.09
N LYS A 173 -1.55 13.70 5.11
CA LYS A 173 -1.41 13.23 3.72
C LYS A 173 -0.09 13.65 3.08
N GLU A 174 0.28 14.92 3.24
CA GLU A 174 1.41 15.53 2.53
C GLU A 174 2.74 14.95 3.04
N GLU A 175 2.92 14.89 4.36
CA GLU A 175 4.12 14.31 4.97
C GLU A 175 4.15 12.78 4.81
N GLY A 176 2.98 12.14 4.80
CA GLY A 176 2.86 10.70 4.58
C GLY A 176 3.39 10.28 3.22
N ILE A 177 2.93 10.93 2.15
CA ILE A 177 3.40 10.58 0.81
C ILE A 177 4.87 10.98 0.61
N GLU A 178 5.36 12.00 1.32
CA GLU A 178 6.77 12.36 1.30
C GLU A 178 7.66 11.24 1.82
N GLN A 179 7.29 10.64 2.94
CA GLN A 179 8.05 9.52 3.51
C GLN A 179 8.06 8.31 2.56
N ILE A 180 6.91 7.99 1.95
CA ILE A 180 6.82 6.91 0.94
C ILE A 180 7.68 7.23 -0.28
N HIS A 181 7.59 8.45 -0.81
CA HIS A 181 8.39 8.86 -1.97
C HIS A 181 9.89 8.80 -1.68
N LYS A 182 10.33 9.21 -0.48
CA LYS A 182 11.73 9.08 -0.05
C LYS A 182 12.14 7.60 0.11
N PHE A 183 11.28 6.74 0.63
CA PHE A 183 11.54 5.30 0.68
C PHE A 183 11.76 4.74 -0.73
N LEU A 184 10.83 4.98 -1.66
CA LEU A 184 10.92 4.47 -3.04
C LEU A 184 12.16 5.00 -3.77
N THR A 185 12.44 6.30 -3.67
CA THR A 185 13.50 6.94 -4.48
C THR A 185 14.89 6.86 -3.86
N LYS A 186 15.00 6.95 -2.53
CA LYS A 186 16.31 6.98 -1.84
C LYS A 186 16.72 5.62 -1.30
N VAL A 187 15.76 4.80 -0.87
CA VAL A 187 16.06 3.48 -0.29
C VAL A 187 16.02 2.39 -1.36
N LEU A 188 14.94 2.30 -2.12
CA LEU A 188 14.85 1.34 -3.23
C LEU A 188 15.64 1.82 -4.46
N GLY A 189 15.84 3.14 -4.59
CA GLY A 189 16.60 3.73 -5.68
C GLY A 189 15.82 3.79 -7.00
N ILE A 190 14.49 3.70 -6.94
CA ILE A 190 13.60 3.79 -8.10
C ILE A 190 13.60 5.24 -8.59
N LYS A 191 13.77 5.44 -9.89
CA LYS A 191 13.74 6.78 -10.46
C LYS A 191 12.32 7.35 -10.38
N PRO A 192 12.11 8.64 -10.04
CA PRO A 192 10.78 9.24 -9.96
C PRO A 192 9.94 9.03 -11.23
N GLU A 193 10.56 9.05 -12.41
CA GLU A 193 9.89 8.89 -13.70
C GLU A 193 9.31 7.47 -13.92
N GLU A 194 9.77 6.49 -13.14
CA GLU A 194 9.28 5.11 -13.17
C GLU A 194 8.15 4.86 -12.16
N ILE A 195 7.87 5.81 -11.28
CA ILE A 195 6.80 5.71 -10.27
C ILE A 195 5.56 6.41 -10.79
N VAL A 196 4.41 5.75 -10.65
CA VAL A 196 3.08 6.32 -10.89
C VAL A 196 2.32 6.31 -9.58
N TYR A 197 1.62 7.39 -9.28
CA TYR A 197 0.72 7.46 -8.14
C TYR A 197 -0.74 7.48 -8.62
N ASN A 198 -1.49 6.42 -8.39
CA ASN A 198 -2.90 6.33 -8.79
C ASN A 198 -3.80 6.90 -7.69
N GLU A 199 -4.76 7.72 -8.09
CA GLU A 199 -5.85 8.13 -7.20
C GLU A 199 -6.81 6.96 -7.02
N SER A 200 -6.98 6.53 -5.79
CA SER A 200 -7.86 5.41 -5.42
C SER A 200 -8.56 5.72 -4.10
N PHE A 201 -9.27 4.74 -3.58
CA PHE A 201 -9.79 4.78 -2.22
C PHE A 201 -9.75 3.37 -1.64
N TRP A 202 -9.81 3.29 -0.33
CA TRP A 202 -9.87 2.02 0.36
C TRP A 202 -10.99 2.01 1.39
N TYR A 203 -11.63 0.86 1.52
CA TYR A 203 -12.65 0.57 2.51
C TYR A 203 -12.41 -0.81 3.10
N GLY A 204 -12.46 -0.91 4.43
CA GLY A 204 -12.34 -2.17 5.13
C GLY A 204 -12.53 -2.01 6.63
N GLY A 205 -13.22 -2.97 7.22
CA GLY A 205 -13.52 -2.97 8.65
C GLY A 205 -14.26 -1.73 9.14
N GLY A 206 -15.22 -1.23 8.36
CA GLY A 206 -16.02 -0.03 8.65
C GLY A 206 -15.30 1.31 8.46
N ASN A 207 -13.99 1.32 8.25
CA ASN A 207 -13.19 2.54 8.02
C ASN A 207 -12.91 2.75 6.53
N LEU A 208 -12.76 4.03 6.13
CA LEU A 208 -12.63 4.44 4.75
C LEU A 208 -11.71 5.66 4.59
N GLY A 209 -11.01 5.72 3.47
CA GLY A 209 -10.25 6.89 3.06
C GLY A 209 -9.95 6.94 1.57
N PRO A 210 -9.73 8.14 0.98
CA PRO A 210 -9.00 8.22 -0.28
C PRO A 210 -7.61 7.61 -0.08
N SER A 211 -7.01 7.13 -1.15
CA SER A 211 -5.71 6.48 -1.10
C SER A 211 -4.87 6.77 -2.33
N ILE A 212 -3.57 6.62 -2.19
CA ILE A 212 -2.61 6.68 -3.30
C ILE A 212 -1.92 5.33 -3.42
N GLU A 213 -2.24 4.62 -4.49
CA GLU A 213 -1.51 3.42 -4.89
C GLU A 213 -0.25 3.87 -5.63
N PHE A 214 0.89 3.28 -5.30
CA PHE A 214 2.17 3.61 -5.95
C PHE A 214 2.66 2.41 -6.75
N LEU A 215 2.80 2.63 -8.05
CA LEU A 215 3.04 1.59 -9.04
C LEU A 215 4.33 1.86 -9.80
N SER A 216 4.92 0.78 -10.30
CA SER A 216 5.99 0.86 -11.28
C SER A 216 5.97 -0.39 -12.15
N ASN A 217 6.09 -0.23 -13.48
CA ASN A 217 6.19 -1.35 -14.43
C ASN A 217 5.05 -2.40 -14.35
N GLY A 218 3.82 -2.00 -13.97
CA GLY A 218 2.69 -2.93 -13.84
C GLY A 218 2.57 -3.55 -12.46
N ILE A 219 3.49 -3.20 -11.55
CA ILE A 219 3.54 -3.70 -10.18
C ILE A 219 3.07 -2.60 -9.25
N GLU A 220 1.95 -2.81 -8.58
CA GLU A 220 1.55 -2.04 -7.41
C GLU A 220 2.47 -2.44 -6.24
N LEU A 221 3.34 -1.50 -5.85
CA LEU A 221 4.33 -1.68 -4.80
C LEU A 221 3.71 -1.50 -3.40
N GLY A 222 2.63 -0.74 -3.31
CA GLY A 222 1.80 -0.58 -2.12
C GLY A 222 0.77 0.53 -2.28
N ASN A 223 0.03 0.78 -1.21
CA ASN A 223 -1.06 1.74 -1.16
C ASN A 223 -1.00 2.53 0.16
N GLN A 224 -1.07 3.85 0.08
CA GLN A 224 -1.17 4.73 1.25
C GLN A 224 -2.59 5.28 1.37
N VAL A 225 -3.32 4.81 2.37
CA VAL A 225 -4.70 5.17 2.70
C VAL A 225 -4.73 6.28 3.73
N TYR A 226 -5.55 7.30 3.47
CA TYR A 226 -5.80 8.42 4.37
C TYR A 226 -7.14 8.20 5.08
N ILE A 227 -7.17 7.30 6.06
CA ILE A 227 -8.39 6.95 6.80
C ILE A 227 -8.91 8.21 7.50
N GLN A 228 -10.10 8.64 7.09
CA GLN A 228 -10.74 9.86 7.61
C GLN A 228 -12.27 9.75 7.59
N TYR A 229 -12.83 8.62 7.17
CA TYR A 229 -14.27 8.38 7.17
C TYR A 229 -14.61 7.03 7.80
N LYS A 230 -15.84 6.93 8.29
CA LYS A 230 -16.53 5.68 8.57
C LYS A 230 -17.84 5.64 7.80
N LEU A 231 -18.28 4.45 7.42
CA LEU A 231 -19.56 4.25 6.76
C LEU A 231 -20.63 3.97 7.83
N VAL A 232 -21.67 4.79 7.88
CA VAL A 232 -22.82 4.61 8.79
C VAL A 232 -24.08 4.73 7.95
N ASN A 233 -24.88 3.66 7.86
CA ASN A 233 -26.11 3.62 7.06
C ASN A 233 -25.89 4.15 5.62
N SER A 234 -24.84 3.66 4.95
CA SER A 234 -24.43 4.08 3.60
C SER A 234 -24.01 5.55 3.45
N ASN A 235 -23.88 6.30 4.55
CA ASN A 235 -23.40 7.67 4.57
C ASN A 235 -21.98 7.75 5.11
N LEU A 236 -21.15 8.58 4.46
CA LEU A 236 -19.81 8.88 4.94
C LEU A 236 -19.89 9.86 6.11
N ARG A 237 -19.38 9.44 7.27
CA ARG A 237 -19.17 10.32 8.41
C ARG A 237 -17.67 10.52 8.61
N GLU A 238 -17.24 11.77 8.66
CA GLU A 238 -15.84 12.09 8.98
C GLU A 238 -15.53 11.64 10.42
N ILE A 239 -14.38 10.99 10.59
CA ILE A 239 -13.89 10.59 11.92
C ILE A 239 -12.87 11.61 12.41
N GLU A 240 -12.86 11.81 13.71
CA GLU A 240 -11.92 12.71 14.37
C GLU A 240 -10.49 12.12 14.40
N ASN A 241 -10.40 10.80 14.64
CA ASN A 241 -9.15 10.07 14.67
C ASN A 241 -8.69 9.68 13.26
N LYS A 242 -8.04 10.63 12.58
CA LYS A 242 -7.49 10.40 11.23
C LYS A 242 -6.24 9.54 11.30
N THR A 243 -6.13 8.57 10.41
CA THR A 243 -5.02 7.61 10.43
C THR A 243 -4.39 7.50 9.05
N ILE A 244 -3.07 7.56 8.99
CA ILE A 244 -2.33 7.07 7.82
C ILE A 244 -2.22 5.58 7.95
N ASP A 245 -2.62 4.87 6.91
CA ASP A 245 -2.50 3.43 6.79
C ASP A 245 -1.83 3.10 5.46
N MET A 246 -0.52 2.84 5.49
CA MET A 246 0.18 2.37 4.30
C MET A 246 0.42 0.87 4.41
N GLY A 247 0.02 0.14 3.37
CA GLY A 247 0.28 -1.28 3.20
C GLY A 247 1.09 -1.55 1.94
N ALA A 248 2.22 -2.25 2.06
CA ALA A 248 3.03 -2.68 0.94
C ALA A 248 3.37 -4.18 1.05
N GLY A 249 3.18 -4.95 -0.03
CA GLY A 249 3.55 -6.37 -0.03
C GLY A 249 5.07 -6.53 -0.01
N MET A 250 5.62 -7.14 1.04
CA MET A 250 7.06 -7.37 1.19
C MET A 250 7.63 -8.18 0.01
N GLU A 251 6.86 -9.16 -0.48
CA GLU A 251 7.15 -9.99 -1.64
C GLU A 251 7.27 -9.14 -2.91
N ARG A 252 6.37 -8.18 -3.09
CA ARG A 252 6.37 -7.29 -4.26
C ARG A 252 7.51 -6.28 -4.20
N ILE A 253 7.84 -5.75 -3.03
CA ILE A 253 9.00 -4.87 -2.85
C ILE A 253 10.30 -5.62 -3.16
N ALA A 254 10.46 -6.84 -2.63
CA ALA A 254 11.61 -7.68 -2.94
C ALA A 254 11.70 -7.99 -4.45
N TRP A 255 10.56 -8.30 -5.06
CA TRP A 255 10.47 -8.62 -6.48
C TRP A 255 10.82 -7.42 -7.37
N ALA A 256 10.28 -6.24 -7.08
CA ALA A 256 10.52 -5.01 -7.82
C ALA A 256 12.01 -4.70 -7.98
N VAL A 257 12.80 -4.88 -6.91
CA VAL A 257 14.25 -4.61 -6.90
C VAL A 257 15.11 -5.84 -7.29
N SER A 258 14.48 -6.87 -7.85
CA SER A 258 15.13 -8.07 -8.37
C SER A 258 15.09 -8.09 -9.90
N ASN A 259 15.74 -9.06 -10.52
CA ASN A 259 15.64 -9.36 -11.95
C ASN A 259 14.82 -10.62 -12.24
N LYS A 260 14.01 -11.09 -11.27
CA LYS A 260 13.22 -12.32 -11.41
C LYS A 260 11.93 -12.08 -12.19
N LEU A 261 11.42 -13.12 -12.82
CA LEU A 261 10.20 -13.05 -13.63
C LEU A 261 8.95 -13.01 -12.76
N THR A 262 8.98 -13.66 -11.60
CA THR A 262 7.85 -13.67 -10.67
C THR A 262 8.28 -13.35 -9.25
N SER A 263 7.34 -12.86 -8.43
CA SER A 263 7.59 -12.68 -7.00
C SER A 263 7.88 -14.00 -6.30
N TYR A 264 7.32 -15.11 -6.79
CA TYR A 264 7.53 -16.45 -6.22
C TYR A 264 9.01 -16.87 -6.24
N GLU A 265 9.75 -16.50 -7.28
CA GLU A 265 11.20 -16.77 -7.38
C GLU A 265 12.03 -16.04 -6.33
N VAL A 266 11.54 -14.89 -5.86
CA VAL A 266 12.19 -14.10 -4.82
C VAL A 266 11.78 -14.58 -3.43
N THR A 267 10.51 -14.93 -3.26
CA THR A 267 9.95 -15.35 -1.96
C THR A 267 10.28 -16.80 -1.62
N PHE A 268 10.19 -17.72 -2.58
CA PHE A 268 10.32 -19.16 -2.36
C PHE A 268 11.35 -19.84 -3.28
N PRO A 269 12.59 -19.32 -3.41
CA PRO A 269 13.57 -19.85 -4.36
C PRO A 269 13.89 -21.34 -4.12
N TYR A 270 13.97 -21.75 -2.85
CA TYR A 270 14.25 -23.15 -2.49
C TYR A 270 13.11 -24.09 -2.90
N VAL A 271 11.87 -23.71 -2.60
CA VAL A 271 10.68 -24.54 -2.88
C VAL A 271 10.51 -24.70 -4.39
N LEU A 272 10.61 -23.60 -5.15
CA LEU A 272 10.49 -23.65 -6.61
C LEU A 272 11.59 -24.50 -7.26
N ARG A 273 12.83 -24.41 -6.76
CA ARG A 273 13.91 -25.28 -7.23
C ARG A 273 13.57 -26.74 -6.99
N LYS A 274 13.10 -27.09 -5.77
CA LYS A 274 12.73 -28.46 -5.43
C LYS A 274 11.56 -28.98 -6.28
N LEU A 275 10.54 -28.16 -6.53
CA LEU A 275 9.43 -28.55 -7.40
C LEU A 275 9.91 -28.82 -8.84
N LYS A 276 10.77 -27.96 -9.40
CA LYS A 276 11.32 -28.15 -10.76
C LYS A 276 12.23 -29.38 -10.89
N GLU A 277 12.93 -29.76 -9.82
CA GLU A 277 13.77 -30.97 -9.80
C GLU A 277 12.93 -32.27 -9.77
N ASN A 278 11.65 -32.20 -9.40
CA ASN A 278 10.76 -33.36 -9.21
C ASN A 278 9.52 -33.35 -10.13
N LEU A 279 9.53 -32.49 -11.16
CA LEU A 279 8.54 -32.44 -12.25
C LEU A 279 9.15 -33.04 -13.51
#